data_AF-A0A6N0HP13-F1
#
_entry.id   AF-A0A6N0HP13-F1
#
_cell.length_a   1.000
_cell.length_b   1.000
_cell.length_c   1.000
_cell.angle_alpha   90.00
_cell.angle_beta   90.00
_cell.angle_gamma   90.00
#
_symmetry.space_group_name_H-M   'P 1'
#
loop_
_entity.id
_entity.type
_entity.pdbx_description
1 polymer ?
#
loop_
_entity_poly.entity_id
_entity_poly.type
_entity_poly.pdbx_seq_one_letter_code
_entity_poly.pdbx_strand_id
1 'polypeptide(L)'
;MAFQKGDRTINRSINQNKLYTKISGESGILSTTSLILVHNVDHHMLSDLIKNSNGDELGEGILDTMVTTLISMHDLEKSRTNSTTDSIYIVKPKIHGPEEVDFTVKLFAKIEKALRLKKIPLK
;
A
#
# COMPACT_ATOMS: atom_id res chain seq x y z
N MET A 1 -10.47 -2.22 17.60
CA MET A 1 -11.90 -2.33 17.26
C MET A 1 -12.47 -3.55 17.97
N ALA A 2 -13.56 -3.39 18.72
CA ALA A 2 -14.20 -4.48 19.46
C ALA A 2 -15.31 -5.14 18.62
N PHE A 3 -15.48 -6.45 18.72
CA PHE A 3 -16.59 -7.17 18.09
C PHE A 3 -17.09 -8.31 18.98
N GLN A 4 -18.36 -8.68 18.87
CA GLN A 4 -18.92 -9.81 19.61
C GLN A 4 -18.58 -11.14 18.94
N LYS A 5 -18.26 -12.15 19.76
CA LYS A 5 -18.12 -13.55 19.34
C LYS A 5 -18.82 -14.44 20.37
N GLY A 6 -20.04 -14.86 20.05
CA GLY A 6 -20.96 -15.44 21.03
C GLY A 6 -21.21 -14.43 22.15
N ASP A 7 -21.10 -14.88 23.40
CA ASP A 7 -21.39 -14.05 24.58
C ASP A 7 -20.22 -13.17 25.03
N ARG A 8 -19.15 -13.08 24.23
CA ARG A 8 -17.92 -12.35 24.60
C ARG A 8 -17.62 -11.23 23.62
N THR A 9 -17.22 -10.08 24.16
CA THR A 9 -16.64 -8.98 23.38
C THR A 9 -15.14 -9.19 23.24
N ILE A 10 -14.64 -9.17 22.01
CA ILE A 10 -13.24 -9.37 21.68
C ILE A 10 -12.68 -8.09 21.07
N ASN A 11 -11.55 -7.62 21.59
CA ASN A 11 -10.76 -6.56 20.98
C ASN A 11 -9.81 -7.14 19.93
N ARG A 12 -9.97 -6.74 18.66
CA ARG A 12 -9.08 -7.13 17.58
C ARG A 12 -7.92 -6.15 17.44
N SER A 13 -6.71 -6.69 17.37
CA SER A 13 -5.47 -5.98 17.08
C SER A 13 -4.63 -6.77 16.07
N ILE A 14 -3.62 -6.10 15.49
CA ILE A 14 -2.60 -6.73 14.66
C ILE A 14 -1.69 -7.59 15.56
N ASN A 15 -1.31 -8.78 15.09
CA ASN A 15 -0.38 -9.64 15.81
C ASN A 15 1.01 -9.02 15.84
N GLN A 16 1.72 -9.17 16.96
CA GLN A 16 3.11 -8.75 17.07
C GLN A 16 4.05 -9.78 16.44
N ASN A 17 5.23 -9.34 16.00
CA ASN A 17 6.29 -10.23 15.55
C ASN A 17 6.68 -11.21 16.66
N LYS A 18 7.04 -12.44 16.28
CA LYS A 18 7.50 -13.47 17.21
C LYS A 18 9.01 -13.48 17.30
N LEU A 19 9.53 -13.56 18.51
CA LEU A 19 10.94 -13.83 18.78
C LEU A 19 11.16 -15.35 18.85
N TYR A 20 12.28 -15.82 18.31
CA TYR A 20 12.67 -17.23 18.39
C TYR A 20 14.19 -17.36 18.53
N THR A 21 14.65 -18.50 19.04
CA THR A 21 16.08 -18.84 19.11
C THR A 21 16.45 -19.69 17.90
N LYS A 22 17.46 -19.26 17.14
CA LYS A 22 18.00 -20.02 16.01
C LYS A 22 18.80 -21.22 16.52
N ILE A 23 19.08 -22.18 15.62
CA ILE A 23 19.97 -23.32 15.91
C ILE A 23 21.37 -22.85 16.36
N SER A 24 21.84 -21.70 15.86
CA SER A 24 23.09 -21.08 16.28
C SER A 24 23.08 -20.51 17.71
N GLY A 25 21.94 -20.49 18.39
CA GLY A 25 21.75 -19.85 19.70
C GLY A 25 21.41 -18.35 19.64
N GLU A 26 21.47 -17.72 18.47
CA GLU A 26 21.11 -16.31 18.30
C GLU A 26 19.59 -16.07 18.36
N SER A 27 19.18 -14.85 18.71
CA SER A 27 17.77 -14.42 18.57
C SER A 27 17.41 -14.11 17.11
N GLY A 28 16.21 -14.48 16.70
CA GLY A 28 15.60 -14.16 15.41
C GLY A 28 14.21 -13.54 15.59
N ILE A 29 13.75 -12.82 14.57
CA ILE A 29 12.42 -12.19 14.51
C ILE A 29 11.67 -12.80 13.32
N LEU A 30 10.44 -13.27 13.56
CA LEU A 30 9.52 -13.75 12.54
C LEU A 30 8.32 -12.80 12.43
N SER A 31 8.06 -12.28 11.23
CA SER A 31 6.84 -11.56 10.95
C SER A 31 5.64 -12.51 11.05
N THR A 32 4.61 -12.11 11.79
CA THR A 32 3.40 -12.93 12.01
C THR A 32 2.19 -12.42 11.25
N THR A 33 2.34 -11.30 10.56
CA THR A 33 1.32 -10.69 9.72
C THR A 33 1.60 -11.04 8.26
N SER A 34 0.53 -11.18 7.48
CA SER A 34 0.67 -11.30 6.04
C SER A 34 1.20 -9.99 5.46
N LEU A 35 1.99 -10.10 4.39
CA LEU A 35 2.36 -8.94 3.59
C LEU A 35 1.10 -8.39 2.91
N ILE A 36 0.79 -7.13 3.16
CA ILE A 36 -0.39 -6.44 2.64
C ILE A 36 -0.02 -5.79 1.32
N LEU A 37 -0.82 -6.12 0.30
CA LEU A 37 -0.89 -5.41 -0.97
C LEU A 37 -2.18 -4.58 -0.98
N VAL A 38 -2.15 -3.42 -1.64
CA VAL A 38 -3.35 -2.61 -1.87
C VAL A 38 -3.80 -2.76 -3.32
N HIS A 39 -5.09 -3.01 -3.52
CA HIS A 39 -5.66 -3.21 -4.85
C HIS A 39 -6.39 -1.93 -5.28
N ASN A 40 -5.70 -1.11 -6.08
CA ASN A 40 -6.28 0.13 -6.62
C ASN A 40 -7.26 -0.20 -7.75
N VAL A 41 -8.10 0.77 -8.13
CA VAL A 41 -8.99 0.63 -9.30
C VAL A 41 -8.20 0.61 -10.62
N ASP A 42 -8.89 0.38 -11.74
CA ASP A 42 -8.30 0.41 -13.08
C ASP A 42 -8.07 1.85 -13.61
N HIS A 43 -7.91 2.02 -14.92
CA HIS A 43 -7.71 3.33 -15.56
C HIS A 43 -9.00 3.98 -16.07
N HIS A 44 -10.13 3.27 -16.03
CA HIS A 44 -11.35 3.67 -16.75
C HIS A 44 -12.23 4.61 -15.93
N MET A 45 -12.27 4.44 -14.61
CA MET A 45 -13.18 5.20 -13.75
C MET A 45 -12.67 6.62 -13.50
N LEU A 46 -13.59 7.58 -13.58
CA LEU A 46 -13.41 8.94 -13.10
C LEU A 46 -14.06 9.11 -11.73
N SER A 47 -13.59 10.10 -10.99
CA SER A 47 -14.14 10.49 -9.70
C SER A 47 -14.29 12.00 -9.62
N ASP A 48 -15.40 12.44 -9.05
CA ASP A 48 -15.72 13.85 -8.80
C ASP A 48 -15.16 14.38 -7.46
N LEU A 49 -14.43 13.54 -6.71
CA LEU A 49 -13.80 13.90 -5.44
C LEU A 49 -12.82 15.08 -5.58
N ILE A 50 -12.13 15.17 -6.72
CA ILE A 50 -11.20 16.25 -7.05
C ILE A 50 -11.41 16.63 -8.51
N LYS A 51 -11.57 17.94 -8.76
CA LYS A 51 -11.63 18.50 -10.12
C LYS A 51 -10.29 19.12 -10.49
N ASN A 52 -9.91 18.98 -11.76
CA ASN A 52 -8.71 19.62 -12.29
C ASN A 52 -8.91 21.15 -12.47
N SER A 53 -7.87 21.86 -12.92
CA SER A 53 -7.93 23.32 -13.15
C SER A 53 -8.96 23.76 -14.19
N ASN A 54 -9.41 22.84 -15.05
CA ASN A 54 -10.42 23.09 -16.08
C ASN A 54 -11.83 22.73 -15.59
N GLY A 55 -11.97 22.15 -14.39
CA GLY A 55 -13.23 21.71 -13.81
C GLY A 55 -13.62 20.27 -14.14
N ASP A 56 -12.76 19.50 -14.83
CA ASP A 56 -13.04 18.11 -15.19
C ASP A 56 -12.77 17.16 -14.02
N GLU A 57 -13.51 16.06 -13.99
CA GLU A 57 -13.29 14.93 -13.09
C GLU A 57 -11.94 14.26 -13.36
N LEU A 58 -11.35 13.66 -12.33
CA LEU A 58 -10.02 13.06 -12.41
C LEU A 58 -10.12 11.52 -12.41
N GLY A 59 -9.16 10.86 -13.09
CA GLY A 59 -9.09 9.40 -13.09
C GLY A 59 -8.91 8.84 -11.68
N GLU A 60 -9.87 8.04 -11.22
CA GLU A 60 -9.89 7.46 -9.87
C GLU A 60 -8.61 6.65 -9.61
N GLY A 61 -8.12 5.93 -10.63
CA GLY A 61 -6.88 5.17 -10.55
C GLY A 61 -5.63 6.02 -10.23
N ILE A 62 -5.62 7.31 -10.56
CA ILE A 62 -4.56 8.26 -10.21
C ILE A 62 -4.72 8.71 -8.75
N LEU A 63 -5.95 9.03 -8.33
CA LEU A 63 -6.28 9.41 -6.95
C LEU A 63 -5.91 8.29 -5.98
N ASP A 64 -6.35 7.07 -6.25
CA ASP A 64 -6.03 5.88 -5.47
C ASP A 64 -4.53 5.75 -5.28
N THR A 65 -3.76 5.82 -6.36
CA THR A 65 -2.32 5.63 -6.31
C THR A 65 -1.65 6.71 -5.47
N MET A 66 -2.08 7.97 -5.57
CA MET A 66 -1.55 9.05 -4.73
C MET A 66 -1.88 8.82 -3.25
N VAL A 67 -3.14 8.52 -2.95
CA VAL A 67 -3.64 8.40 -1.57
C VAL A 67 -3.10 7.15 -0.88
N THR A 68 -3.14 5.99 -1.54
CA THR A 68 -2.65 4.74 -0.94
C THR A 68 -1.14 4.76 -0.76
N THR A 69 -0.39 5.41 -1.66
CA THR A 69 1.06 5.64 -1.47
C THR A 69 1.30 6.53 -0.26
N LEU A 70 0.60 7.66 -0.15
CA LEU A 70 0.73 8.58 0.99
C LEU A 70 0.44 7.89 2.33
N ILE A 71 -0.62 7.07 2.41
CA ILE A 71 -0.95 6.28 3.60
C ILE A 71 0.17 5.27 3.90
N SER A 72 0.68 4.60 2.88
CA SER A 72 1.72 3.57 3.03
C SER A 72 3.07 4.12 3.48
N MET A 73 3.33 5.44 3.33
CA MET A 73 4.51 6.09 3.90
C MET A 73 4.60 5.95 5.42
N HIS A 74 3.47 5.81 6.12
CA HIS A 74 3.48 5.53 7.56
C HIS A 74 4.22 4.23 7.90
N ASP A 75 4.11 3.20 7.06
CA ASP A 75 4.84 1.95 7.25
C ASP A 75 6.34 2.15 6.98
N LEU A 76 6.69 2.89 5.92
CA LEU A 76 8.09 3.15 5.56
C LEU A 76 8.85 3.96 6.61
N GLU A 77 8.20 4.96 7.21
CA GLU A 77 8.85 5.93 8.11
C GLU A 77 8.81 5.53 9.58
N LYS A 78 7.75 4.86 10.03
CA LYS A 78 7.49 4.67 11.47
C LYS A 78 7.53 3.22 11.92
N SER A 79 6.72 2.36 11.31
CA SER A 79 6.43 1.05 11.88
C SER A 79 7.25 -0.09 11.24
N ARG A 80 7.54 -0.02 9.93
CA ARG A 80 8.17 -1.10 9.15
C ARG A 80 7.54 -2.47 9.43
N THR A 81 6.23 -2.46 9.61
CA THR A 81 5.43 -3.61 10.03
C THR A 81 4.92 -4.42 8.84
N ASN A 82 4.81 -3.80 7.67
CA ASN A 82 4.39 -4.46 6.44
C ASN A 82 5.60 -4.84 5.58
N SER A 83 6.35 -3.85 5.07
CA SER A 83 7.51 -4.12 4.21
C SER A 83 8.82 -4.08 4.97
N THR A 84 9.64 -5.12 4.82
CA THR A 84 11.03 -5.14 5.30
C THR A 84 12.04 -4.62 4.27
N THR A 85 11.59 -4.35 3.03
CA THR A 85 12.44 -3.98 1.88
C THR A 85 12.20 -2.55 1.39
N ASP A 86 11.61 -1.68 2.22
CA ASP A 86 11.23 -0.30 1.87
C ASP A 86 10.34 -0.23 0.59
N SER A 87 9.40 -1.16 0.41
CA SER A 87 8.54 -1.23 -0.77
C SER A 87 7.05 -1.12 -0.42
N ILE A 88 6.27 -0.54 -1.33
CA ILE A 88 4.82 -0.43 -1.27
C ILE A 88 4.27 -1.24 -2.44
N TYR A 89 3.35 -2.15 -2.17
CA TYR A 89 2.87 -3.10 -3.18
C TYR A 89 1.46 -2.76 -3.61
N ILE A 90 1.30 -2.30 -4.85
CA ILE A 90 0.04 -1.87 -5.45
C ILE A 90 -0.33 -2.84 -6.57
N VAL A 91 -1.46 -3.52 -6.42
CA VAL A 91 -2.06 -4.28 -7.52
C VAL A 91 -2.82 -3.32 -8.43
N LYS A 92 -2.47 -3.32 -9.72
CA LYS A 92 -3.23 -2.62 -10.77
C LYS A 92 -3.99 -3.60 -11.66
N PRO A 93 -5.34 -3.64 -11.58
CA PRO A 93 -6.16 -4.58 -12.33
C PRO A 93 -6.49 -4.08 -13.75
N LYS A 94 -7.04 -4.98 -14.57
CA LYS A 94 -7.66 -4.70 -15.88
C LYS A 94 -6.80 -3.85 -16.82
N ILE A 95 -5.51 -4.16 -16.84
CA ILE A 95 -4.55 -3.53 -17.74
C ILE A 95 -4.68 -4.18 -19.13
N HIS A 96 -4.89 -3.35 -20.16
CA HIS A 96 -4.98 -3.76 -21.55
C HIS A 96 -3.67 -3.48 -22.28
N GLY A 97 -2.78 -4.46 -22.22
CA GLY A 97 -1.54 -4.45 -23.01
C GLY A 97 -0.41 -3.58 -22.44
N PRO A 98 0.74 -3.54 -23.14
CA PRO A 98 1.97 -2.97 -22.62
C PRO A 98 1.93 -1.44 -22.49
N GLU A 99 1.11 -0.74 -23.28
CA GLU A 99 1.00 0.72 -23.22
C GLU A 99 0.38 1.19 -21.90
N GLU A 100 -0.64 0.48 -21.40
CA GLU A 100 -1.23 0.77 -20.10
C GLU A 100 -0.33 0.37 -18.92
N VAL A 101 0.52 -0.64 -19.10
CA VAL A 101 1.60 -0.97 -18.14
C VAL A 101 2.59 0.18 -18.06
N ASP A 102 3.08 0.67 -19.21
CA ASP A 102 4.02 1.80 -19.26
C ASP A 102 3.42 3.08 -18.66
N PHE A 103 2.14 3.35 -18.94
CA PHE A 103 1.41 4.44 -18.27
C PHE A 103 1.43 4.29 -16.74
N THR A 104 1.17 3.09 -16.23
CA THR A 104 1.17 2.81 -14.78
C THR A 104 2.55 3.03 -14.16
N VAL A 105 3.61 2.56 -14.82
CA VAL A 105 5.00 2.77 -14.36
C VAL A 105 5.35 4.26 -14.34
N LYS A 106 4.95 5.02 -15.36
CA LYS A 106 5.14 6.48 -15.42
C LYS A 106 4.34 7.20 -14.34
N LEU A 107 3.12 6.76 -14.06
CA LEU A 107 2.30 7.28 -12.98
C LEU A 107 2.99 7.08 -11.62
N PHE A 108 3.49 5.88 -11.35
CA PHE A 108 4.23 5.58 -10.11
C PHE A 108 5.44 6.50 -9.96
N ALA A 109 6.27 6.64 -11.00
CA ALA A 109 7.43 7.53 -10.97
C ALA A 109 7.06 8.99 -10.69
N LYS A 110 5.93 9.48 -11.24
CA LYS A 110 5.43 10.84 -10.98
C LYS A 110 4.99 11.01 -9.53
N ILE A 111 4.31 10.02 -8.97
CA ILE A 111 3.82 10.06 -7.58
C ILE A 111 4.97 9.97 -6.58
N GLU A 112 5.94 9.10 -6.83
CA GLU A 112 7.18 9.01 -6.03
C GLU A 112 7.89 10.36 -5.98
N LYS A 113 8.00 11.04 -7.13
CA LYS A 113 8.57 12.39 -7.21
C LYS A 113 7.73 13.41 -6.45
N ALA A 114 6.40 13.38 -6.61
CA ALA A 114 5.49 14.31 -5.92
C ALA A 114 5.57 14.18 -4.40
N LEU A 115 5.66 12.95 -3.89
CA LEU A 115 5.76 12.62 -2.47
C LEU A 115 7.21 12.59 -1.95
N ARG A 116 8.20 12.92 -2.79
CA ARG A 116 9.63 13.01 -2.45
C ARG A 116 10.20 11.72 -1.84
N LEU A 117 9.76 10.57 -2.36
CA LEU A 117 10.26 9.27 -1.91
C LEU A 117 11.72 9.08 -2.33
N LYS A 118 12.58 8.69 -1.38
CA LYS A 118 14.05 8.61 -1.59
C LYS A 118 14.48 7.44 -2.47
N LYS A 119 13.63 6.44 -2.66
CA LYS A 119 13.80 5.25 -3.50
C LYS A 119 12.53 5.09 -4.33
N ILE A 120 12.57 4.28 -5.40
CA ILE A 120 11.40 3.83 -6.18
C ILE A 120 10.71 2.69 -5.40
N PRO A 121 9.80 2.99 -4.44
CA PRO A 121 9.31 1.98 -3.51
C PRO A 121 8.06 1.29 -4.07
N LEU A 122 7.41 1.85 -5.09
CA LEU A 122 6.18 1.30 -5.65
C LEU A 122 6.52 0.06 -6.48
N LYS A 123 5.80 -1.01 -6.20
CA LYS A 123 5.87 -2.32 -6.83
C LYS A 123 4.49 -2.76 -7.25
#